data_AF-A0A059CPE2-F1
#
_entry.id   AF-A0A059CPE2-F1
#
_cell.length_a   1.000
_cell.length_b   1.000
_cell.length_c   1.000
_cell.angle_alpha   90.00
_cell.angle_beta   90.00
_cell.angle_gamma   90.00
#
_symmetry.space_group_name_H-M   'P 1'
#
loop_
_entity.id
_entity.type
_entity.pdbx_description
1 polymer ?
#
loop_
_entity_poly.entity_id
_entity_poly.type
_entity_poly.pdbx_seq_one_letter_code
_entity_poly.pdbx_strand_id
1 'polypeptide(L)'
;AHLDQVGEDTGSKIALNPDKWIEFKLQDTARVSHNTQLFRFSFDPNVQLGLHVASCILTRAPTGQDAEGKTKYVVRPYTPISDPDAKGYFDLLIKVYPEGKMSQHFAILKPGDVVEVKGPIEKFKYTPNMKKNIGMIAGGTGITPMLQVIDAILKNPDDNTQVSLLYANVSPDDILLKQKLDILAASHPNLKVYTIRWIILQRIGKEVKATYQKIWPSRACRLQVRMLLYL
;
A
#
# COMPACT_ATOMS: atom_id res chain seq x y z
N ALA A 1 14.85 49.79 -15.72
CA ALA A 1 14.02 49.12 -14.72
C ALA A 1 13.09 48.17 -15.46
N HIS A 2 13.54 46.92 -15.68
CA HIS A 2 12.66 45.87 -16.19
C HIS A 2 12.34 44.98 -14.99
N LEU A 3 11.10 45.05 -14.54
CA LEU A 3 10.56 44.18 -13.50
C LEU A 3 10.25 42.84 -14.16
N ASP A 4 11.00 41.81 -13.80
CA ASP A 4 10.68 40.43 -14.11
C ASP A 4 9.40 40.05 -13.36
N GLN A 5 8.31 39.89 -14.11
CA GLN A 5 7.13 39.19 -13.62
C GLN A 5 7.45 37.69 -13.67
N VAL A 6 7.80 37.13 -12.51
CA VAL A 6 7.80 35.68 -12.30
C VAL A 6 6.35 35.23 -12.34
N GLY A 7 5.97 34.54 -13.43
CA GLY A 7 4.67 33.88 -13.52
C GLY A 7 4.53 32.86 -12.40
N GLU A 8 3.50 33.01 -11.58
CA GLU A 8 3.02 31.97 -10.68
C GLU A 8 2.63 30.76 -11.52
N ASP A 9 3.46 29.72 -11.49
CA ASP A 9 3.10 28.39 -11.93
C ASP A 9 2.03 27.86 -10.98
N THR A 10 0.76 27.91 -11.40
CA THR A 10 -0.37 27.30 -10.70
C THR A 10 -0.36 25.78 -10.83
N GLY A 11 0.82 25.16 -10.68
CA GLY A 11 0.98 23.73 -10.52
C GLY A 11 0.44 23.33 -9.15
N SER A 12 -0.56 22.45 -9.12
CA SER A 12 -1.12 21.90 -7.88
C SER A 12 0.02 21.40 -6.99
N LYS A 13 0.30 22.11 -5.89
CA LYS A 13 1.35 21.76 -4.93
C LYS A 13 0.98 20.40 -4.33
N ILE A 14 1.82 19.39 -4.53
CA ILE A 14 1.70 18.06 -3.91
C ILE A 14 2.64 17.92 -2.72
N ALA A 15 2.30 17.07 -1.75
CA ALA A 15 3.09 16.92 -0.52
C ALA A 15 4.31 16.01 -0.69
N LEU A 16 4.22 14.97 -1.52
CA LEU A 16 5.31 14.03 -1.75
C LEU A 16 6.39 14.61 -2.66
N ASN A 17 7.64 14.16 -2.44
CA ASN A 17 8.77 14.43 -3.31
C ASN A 17 9.52 13.12 -3.63
N PRO A 18 9.77 12.78 -4.91
CA PRO A 18 10.38 11.50 -5.27
C PRO A 18 11.88 11.43 -4.95
N ASP A 19 12.54 12.59 -4.86
CA ASP A 19 13.98 12.70 -4.70
C ASP A 19 14.39 13.03 -3.25
N LYS A 20 13.49 13.61 -2.47
CA LYS A 20 13.75 14.09 -1.10
C LYS A 20 12.90 13.37 -0.06
N TRP A 21 13.48 13.20 1.12
CA TRP A 21 12.75 12.77 2.30
C TRP A 21 12.04 13.97 2.91
N ILE A 22 10.74 13.84 3.12
CA ILE A 22 9.87 14.87 3.69
C ILE A 22 9.29 14.32 5.00
N GLU A 23 9.30 15.15 6.03
CA GLU A 23 8.73 14.79 7.33
C GLU A 23 7.22 15.00 7.34
N PHE A 24 6.50 14.00 7.82
CA PHE A 24 5.06 14.07 8.04
C PHE A 24 4.74 13.81 9.50
N LYS A 25 3.91 14.69 10.08
CA LYS A 25 3.57 14.64 11.50
C LYS A 25 2.45 13.63 11.74
N LEU A 26 2.66 12.71 12.68
CA LEU A 26 1.63 11.82 13.18
C LEU A 26 0.57 12.64 13.90
N GLN A 27 -0.64 12.62 13.38
CA GLN A 27 -1.79 13.28 13.97
C GLN A 27 -2.51 12.38 14.96
N ASP A 28 -2.77 11.13 14.59
CA ASP A 28 -3.55 10.20 15.42
C ASP A 28 -3.27 8.73 15.08
N THR A 29 -3.59 7.83 16.01
CA THR A 29 -3.52 6.38 15.82
C THR A 29 -4.80 5.68 16.26
N ALA A 30 -5.18 4.62 15.55
CA ALA A 30 -6.33 3.79 15.92
C ALA A 30 -6.00 2.31 15.86
N ARG A 31 -6.38 1.55 16.89
CA ARG A 31 -6.18 0.09 16.92
C ARG A 31 -7.18 -0.58 15.98
N VAL A 32 -6.68 -1.39 15.05
CA VAL A 32 -7.50 -2.15 14.09
C VAL A 32 -7.60 -3.62 14.48
N SER A 33 -6.52 -4.21 14.99
CA SER A 33 -6.52 -5.58 15.50
C SER A 33 -5.52 -5.74 16.66
N HIS A 34 -5.25 -6.98 17.09
CA HIS A 34 -4.28 -7.23 18.16
C HIS A 34 -2.86 -6.78 17.82
N ASN A 35 -2.49 -6.76 16.53
CA ASN A 35 -1.16 -6.37 16.07
C ASN A 35 -1.19 -5.42 14.87
N THR A 36 -2.33 -4.82 14.54
CA THR A 36 -2.45 -3.86 13.44
C THR A 36 -3.03 -2.55 13.93
N GLN A 37 -2.41 -1.45 13.50
CA GLN A 37 -2.80 -0.09 13.84
C GLN A 37 -2.90 0.77 12.58
N LEU A 38 -3.82 1.72 12.61
CA LEU A 38 -3.96 2.78 11.63
C LEU A 38 -3.18 4.00 12.16
N PHE A 39 -2.37 4.61 11.30
CA PHE A 39 -1.61 5.82 11.59
C PHE A 39 -2.03 6.92 10.62
N ARG A 40 -2.57 8.02 11.13
CA ARG A 40 -2.94 9.19 10.34
C ARG A 40 -1.84 10.24 10.41
N PHE A 41 -1.27 10.56 9.27
CA PHE A 41 -0.30 11.62 9.13
C PHE A 41 -0.93 12.85 8.50
N SER A 42 -0.51 14.04 8.95
CA SER A 42 -1.05 15.32 8.51
C SER A 42 -0.01 16.17 7.79
N PHE A 43 -0.49 17.02 6.89
CA PHE A 43 0.26 18.01 6.14
C PHE A 43 -0.68 19.17 5.74
N ASP A 44 -0.23 20.07 4.87
CA ASP A 44 -1.02 21.22 4.41
C ASP A 44 -2.44 20.81 3.97
N PRO A 45 -3.51 21.33 4.61
CA PRO A 45 -4.88 20.91 4.37
C PRO A 45 -5.41 21.22 2.97
N ASN A 46 -4.73 22.08 2.21
CA ASN A 46 -5.14 22.44 0.86
C ASN A 46 -4.43 21.62 -0.23
N VAL A 47 -3.44 20.83 0.17
CA VAL A 47 -2.56 20.06 -0.71
C VAL A 47 -3.02 18.60 -0.73
N GLN A 48 -2.85 17.93 -1.87
CA GLN A 48 -2.99 16.48 -1.99
C GLN A 48 -1.65 15.78 -1.71
N LEU A 49 -1.71 14.50 -1.34
CA LEU A 49 -0.48 13.73 -1.12
C LEU A 49 0.39 13.65 -2.39
N GLY A 50 -0.23 13.53 -3.57
CA GLY A 50 0.47 13.35 -4.84
C GLY A 50 0.84 11.89 -5.12
N LEU A 51 -0.04 10.96 -4.72
CA LEU A 51 0.14 9.53 -4.94
C LEU A 51 -0.68 9.08 -6.17
N HIS A 52 -0.11 8.26 -7.05
CA HIS A 52 -0.83 7.70 -8.19
C HIS A 52 -1.42 6.33 -7.85
N VAL A 53 -2.43 5.88 -8.60
CA VAL A 53 -2.97 4.51 -8.46
C VAL A 53 -1.87 3.48 -8.73
N ALA A 54 -1.84 2.40 -7.95
CA ALA A 54 -0.81 1.37 -7.98
C ALA A 54 0.62 1.91 -7.76
N SER A 55 0.74 2.84 -6.79
CA SER A 55 2.02 3.35 -6.30
C SER A 55 2.12 3.23 -4.77
N CYS A 56 3.33 3.38 -4.24
CA CYS A 56 3.56 3.35 -2.80
C CYS A 56 4.49 4.50 -2.38
N ILE A 57 4.61 4.70 -1.07
CA ILE A 57 5.61 5.59 -0.48
C ILE A 57 6.73 4.77 0.16
N LEU A 58 7.92 5.35 0.28
CA LEU A 58 8.99 4.83 1.11
C LEU A 58 8.98 5.57 2.43
N THR A 59 9.10 4.83 3.53
CA THR A 59 9.29 5.38 4.87
C THR A 59 10.66 4.97 5.37
N ARG A 60 11.33 5.81 6.15
CA ARG A 60 12.58 5.42 6.82
C ARG A 60 12.55 5.71 8.31
N ALA A 61 13.34 4.94 9.05
CA ALA A 61 13.59 5.13 10.47
C ALA A 61 15.06 4.83 10.80
N PRO A 62 15.66 5.55 11.75
CA PRO A 62 17.02 5.27 12.20
C PRO A 62 17.09 3.92 12.94
N THR A 63 18.17 3.17 12.73
CA THR A 63 18.40 1.86 13.38
C THR A 63 19.75 1.77 14.10
N GLY A 64 20.39 2.91 14.38
CA GLY A 64 21.73 3.01 14.96
C GLY A 64 22.73 3.67 14.01
N GLN A 65 24.02 3.47 14.27
CA GLN A 65 25.13 4.04 13.48
C GLN A 65 25.95 2.92 12.79
N ASP A 66 26.66 3.28 11.72
CA ASP A 66 27.72 2.44 11.12
C ASP A 66 29.06 2.58 11.84
N ALA A 67 30.08 1.87 11.35
CA ALA A 67 31.40 1.86 11.96
C ALA A 67 32.07 3.25 11.84
N GLU A 68 31.61 4.05 10.90
CA GLU A 68 32.04 5.41 10.60
C GLU A 68 31.20 6.48 11.34
N GLY A 69 30.26 6.07 12.20
CA GLY A 69 29.43 6.97 13.02
C GLY A 69 28.23 7.59 12.29
N LYS A 70 27.96 7.21 11.04
CA LYS A 70 26.83 7.71 10.25
C LYS A 70 25.56 6.90 10.55
N THR A 71 24.43 7.60 10.62
CA THR A 71 23.13 6.98 10.92
C THR A 71 22.73 5.97 9.84
N LYS A 72 22.48 4.73 10.27
CA LYS A 72 21.85 3.69 9.45
C LYS A 72 20.34 3.82 9.50
N TYR A 73 19.70 3.61 8.36
CA TYR A 73 18.24 3.63 8.23
C TYR A 73 17.70 2.28 7.80
N VAL A 74 16.57 1.88 8.38
CA VAL A 74 15.68 0.91 7.75
C VAL A 74 14.75 1.67 6.82
N VAL A 75 14.60 1.20 5.59
CA VAL A 75 13.65 1.75 4.60
C VAL A 75 12.63 0.68 4.26
N ARG A 76 11.34 1.02 4.26
CA ARG A 76 10.26 0.11 3.88
C ARG A 76 9.21 0.81 3.02
N PRO A 77 8.65 0.12 2.01
CA PRO A 77 7.52 0.63 1.27
C PRO A 77 6.22 0.42 2.05
N TYR A 78 5.31 1.39 1.96
CA TYR A 78 3.93 1.27 2.43
C TYR A 78 2.99 1.89 1.39
N THR A 79 1.80 1.31 1.23
CA THR A 79 0.75 1.90 0.40
C THR A 79 -0.29 2.54 1.32
N PRO A 80 -0.48 3.87 1.26
CA PRO A 80 -1.57 4.53 1.96
C PRO A 80 -2.93 3.96 1.58
N ILE A 81 -3.83 3.86 2.55
CA ILE A 81 -5.21 3.40 2.33
C ILE A 81 -6.21 4.56 2.21
N SER A 82 -5.73 5.79 2.42
CA SER A 82 -6.49 7.01 2.17
C SER A 82 -6.68 7.23 0.67
N ASP A 83 -7.72 7.97 0.34
CA ASP A 83 -7.99 8.41 -1.03
C ASP A 83 -6.79 9.19 -1.60
N PRO A 84 -6.27 8.87 -2.80
CA PRO A 84 -5.25 9.69 -3.44
C PRO A 84 -5.65 11.16 -3.60
N ASP A 85 -6.95 11.44 -3.73
CA ASP A 85 -7.49 12.78 -3.87
C ASP A 85 -7.73 13.50 -2.53
N ALA A 86 -7.56 12.79 -1.39
CA ALA A 86 -7.68 13.39 -0.07
C ALA A 86 -6.63 14.48 0.13
N LYS A 87 -7.03 15.54 0.85
CA LYS A 87 -6.18 16.68 1.16
C LYS A 87 -5.81 16.71 2.64
N GLY A 88 -4.58 17.14 2.93
CA GLY A 88 -4.10 17.37 4.29
C GLY A 88 -3.77 16.14 5.13
N TYR A 89 -4.07 14.93 4.67
CA TYR A 89 -3.72 13.73 5.42
C TYR A 89 -3.52 12.50 4.56
N PHE A 90 -2.84 11.50 5.12
CA PHE A 90 -2.83 10.15 4.59
C PHE A 90 -2.80 9.13 5.72
N ASP A 91 -3.35 7.94 5.45
CA ASP A 91 -3.49 6.89 6.45
C ASP A 91 -2.66 5.66 6.08
N LEU A 92 -1.84 5.18 7.01
CA LEU A 92 -1.07 3.94 6.88
C LEU A 92 -1.65 2.85 7.79
N LEU A 93 -1.94 1.69 7.19
CA LEU A 93 -2.34 0.50 7.94
C LEU A 93 -1.13 -0.40 8.16
N ILE A 94 -0.66 -0.50 9.39
CA ILE A 94 0.62 -1.14 9.72
C ILE A 94 0.41 -2.26 10.71
N LYS A 95 0.85 -3.46 10.29
CA LYS A 95 0.98 -4.62 11.17
C LYS A 95 2.34 -4.59 11.87
N VAL A 96 2.31 -4.67 13.19
CA VAL A 96 3.48 -4.65 14.07
C VAL A 96 4.00 -6.06 14.25
N TYR A 97 5.24 -6.28 13.83
CA TYR A 97 5.95 -7.56 13.97
C TYR A 97 7.01 -7.43 15.06
N PRO A 98 7.15 -8.40 15.99
CA PRO A 98 8.15 -8.36 17.06
C PRO A 98 9.57 -8.04 16.57
N GLU A 99 10.01 -8.73 15.52
CA GLU A 99 11.35 -8.54 14.92
C GLU A 99 11.41 -7.46 13.83
N GLY A 100 10.30 -6.75 13.59
CA GLY A 100 10.18 -5.82 12.47
C GLY A 100 10.73 -4.43 12.81
N LYS A 101 11.96 -4.12 12.38
CA LYS A 101 12.60 -2.81 12.66
C LYS A 101 11.71 -1.59 12.38
N MET A 102 11.14 -1.49 11.17
CA MET A 102 10.30 -0.35 10.81
C MET A 102 8.93 -0.40 11.53
N SER A 103 8.32 -1.57 11.65
CA SER A 103 7.02 -1.69 12.30
C SER A 103 7.07 -1.42 13.80
N GLN A 104 8.20 -1.78 14.45
CA GLN A 104 8.47 -1.42 15.84
C GLN A 104 8.71 0.08 16.00
N HIS A 105 9.36 0.72 15.03
CA HIS A 105 9.46 2.18 15.02
C HIS A 105 8.07 2.84 14.97
N PHE A 106 7.16 2.38 14.10
CA PHE A 106 5.78 2.87 14.11
C PHE A 106 5.06 2.61 15.45
N ALA A 107 5.28 1.46 16.07
CA ALA A 107 4.63 1.10 17.33
C ALA A 107 4.96 2.02 18.51
N ILE A 108 6.10 2.73 18.46
CA ILE A 108 6.52 3.67 19.51
C ILE A 108 6.16 5.13 19.20
N LEU A 109 5.73 5.45 17.97
CA LEU A 109 5.36 6.81 17.60
C LEU A 109 4.13 7.29 18.37
N LYS A 110 4.16 8.56 18.76
CA LYS A 110 3.06 9.26 19.42
C LYS A 110 2.59 10.43 18.57
N PRO A 111 1.32 10.85 18.68
CA PRO A 111 0.85 12.09 18.09
C PRO A 111 1.81 13.23 18.40
N GLY A 112 2.30 13.93 17.37
CA GLY A 112 3.37 14.90 17.52
C GLY A 112 4.67 14.51 16.80
N ASP A 113 4.99 13.21 16.80
CA ASP A 113 6.20 12.68 16.18
C ASP A 113 6.12 12.72 14.65
N VAL A 114 7.24 12.52 13.99
CA VAL A 114 7.34 12.54 12.53
C VAL A 114 7.80 11.21 11.97
N VAL A 115 7.38 10.94 10.73
CA VAL A 115 7.99 9.91 9.89
C VAL A 115 8.51 10.57 8.62
N GLU A 116 9.70 10.14 8.18
CA GLU A 116 10.29 10.61 6.93
C GLU A 116 9.78 9.75 5.77
N VAL A 117 9.24 10.41 4.75
CA VAL A 117 8.61 9.79 3.60
C VAL A 117 9.24 10.29 2.30
N LYS A 118 9.41 9.38 1.34
CA LYS A 118 9.81 9.69 -0.03
C LYS A 118 8.90 8.99 -1.03
N GLY A 119 8.50 9.68 -2.09
CA GLY A 119 7.61 9.10 -3.11
C GLY A 119 6.99 10.17 -4.01
N PRO A 120 5.99 9.82 -4.83
CA PRO A 120 5.46 8.47 -5.01
C PRO A 120 6.47 7.54 -5.70
N ILE A 121 6.40 6.24 -5.42
CA ILE A 121 7.10 5.19 -6.15
C ILE A 121 6.08 4.43 -6.98
N GLU A 122 6.03 4.70 -8.29
CA GLU A 122 5.18 3.96 -9.21
C GLU A 122 5.60 2.48 -9.22
N LYS A 123 4.64 1.57 -9.04
CA LYS A 123 4.85 0.13 -9.16
C LYS A 123 4.27 -0.41 -10.45
N PHE A 124 3.12 0.13 -10.84
CA PHE A 124 2.42 -0.27 -12.03
C PHE A 124 1.57 0.90 -12.52
N LYS A 125 1.64 1.21 -13.81
CA LYS A 125 0.79 2.25 -14.41
C LYS A 125 -0.58 1.67 -14.73
N TYR A 126 -1.56 1.95 -13.88
CA TYR A 126 -2.96 1.58 -14.13
C TYR A 126 -3.65 2.63 -15.02
N THR A 127 -4.45 2.18 -15.98
CA THR A 127 -5.34 3.04 -16.76
C THR A 127 -6.72 2.37 -16.87
N PRO A 128 -7.82 3.14 -16.85
CA PRO A 128 -9.16 2.56 -16.89
C PRO A 128 -9.38 1.62 -18.07
N ASN A 129 -10.11 0.53 -17.85
CA ASN A 129 -10.41 -0.49 -18.87
C ASN A 129 -9.18 -1.15 -19.55
N MET A 130 -7.96 -1.00 -19.02
CA MET A 130 -6.76 -1.59 -19.65
C MET A 130 -6.81 -3.12 -19.76
N LYS A 131 -7.59 -3.76 -18.89
CA LYS A 131 -7.90 -5.19 -18.89
C LYS A 131 -9.38 -5.36 -18.59
N LYS A 132 -10.03 -6.32 -19.24
CA LYS A 132 -11.42 -6.66 -18.94
C LYS A 132 -11.60 -7.29 -17.55
N ASN A 133 -10.63 -8.09 -17.12
CA ASN A 133 -10.64 -8.81 -15.85
C ASN A 133 -9.29 -8.69 -15.14
N ILE A 134 -9.32 -8.45 -13.83
CA ILE A 134 -8.14 -8.41 -12.95
C ILE A 134 -8.35 -9.39 -11.79
N GLY A 135 -7.45 -10.36 -11.68
CA GLY A 135 -7.35 -11.23 -10.52
C GLY A 135 -6.32 -10.70 -9.53
N MET A 136 -6.70 -10.56 -8.27
CA MET A 136 -5.84 -10.09 -7.18
C MET A 136 -5.70 -11.20 -6.13
N ILE A 137 -4.49 -11.35 -5.59
CA ILE A 137 -4.22 -12.25 -4.46
C ILE A 137 -3.49 -11.42 -3.41
N ALA A 138 -4.04 -11.38 -2.20
CA ALA A 138 -3.47 -10.65 -1.08
C ALA A 138 -3.42 -11.53 0.18
N GLY A 139 -2.49 -11.20 1.08
CA GLY A 139 -2.47 -11.75 2.43
C GLY A 139 -2.05 -10.71 3.46
N GLY A 140 -2.71 -10.71 4.62
CA GLY A 140 -2.42 -9.74 5.69
C GLY A 140 -2.46 -8.29 5.18
N THR A 141 -1.36 -7.54 5.36
CA THR A 141 -1.23 -6.14 4.92
C THR A 141 -1.08 -5.96 3.42
N GLY A 142 -0.84 -7.03 2.64
CA GLY A 142 -0.79 -6.98 1.18
C GLY A 142 -2.11 -6.57 0.52
N ILE A 143 -3.18 -6.41 1.29
CA ILE A 143 -4.47 -5.85 0.83
C ILE A 143 -4.38 -4.36 0.46
N THR A 144 -3.46 -3.59 1.05
CA THR A 144 -3.41 -2.13 0.87
C THR A 144 -3.15 -1.69 -0.59
N PRO A 145 -2.20 -2.25 -1.35
CA PRO A 145 -2.06 -1.93 -2.77
C PRO A 145 -3.26 -2.40 -3.61
N MET A 146 -3.89 -3.53 -3.24
CA MET A 146 -5.07 -4.03 -3.96
C MET A 146 -6.26 -3.10 -3.77
N LEU A 147 -6.47 -2.62 -2.54
CA LEU A 147 -7.54 -1.67 -2.22
C LEU A 147 -7.39 -0.37 -2.99
N GLN A 148 -6.18 0.15 -3.15
CA GLN A 148 -5.94 1.36 -3.93
C GLN A 148 -6.42 1.21 -5.39
N VAL A 149 -6.16 0.07 -6.01
CA VAL A 149 -6.61 -0.22 -7.39
C VAL A 149 -8.11 -0.47 -7.43
N ILE A 150 -8.66 -1.22 -6.46
CA ILE A 150 -10.10 -1.47 -6.34
C ILE A 150 -10.85 -0.15 -6.21
N ASP A 151 -10.47 0.72 -5.27
CA ASP A 151 -11.12 2.01 -5.06
C ASP A 151 -11.04 2.88 -6.33
N ALA A 152 -9.92 2.87 -7.06
CA ALA A 152 -9.78 3.62 -8.30
C ALA A 152 -10.71 3.12 -9.42
N ILE A 153 -10.85 1.79 -9.57
CA ILE A 153 -11.77 1.18 -10.55
C ILE A 153 -13.21 1.51 -10.18
N LEU A 154 -13.60 1.29 -8.93
CA LEU A 154 -14.99 1.42 -8.50
C LEU A 154 -15.49 2.87 -8.45
N LYS A 155 -14.60 3.84 -8.23
CA LYS A 155 -14.95 5.26 -8.27
C LYS A 155 -15.14 5.82 -9.67
N ASN A 156 -14.55 5.18 -10.68
CA ASN A 156 -14.65 5.65 -12.05
C ASN A 156 -15.85 4.99 -12.76
N PRO A 157 -16.94 5.72 -13.04
CA PRO A 157 -18.12 5.15 -13.70
C PRO A 157 -17.84 4.65 -15.12
N ASP A 158 -16.77 5.13 -15.76
CA ASP A 158 -16.38 4.71 -17.11
C ASP A 158 -15.48 3.46 -17.09
N ASP A 159 -15.08 2.96 -15.91
CA ASP A 159 -14.22 1.80 -15.76
C ASP A 159 -15.02 0.51 -15.53
N ASN A 160 -15.12 -0.31 -16.57
CA ASN A 160 -15.92 -1.52 -16.58
C ASN A 160 -15.11 -2.78 -16.19
N THR A 161 -13.89 -2.58 -15.67
CA THR A 161 -13.00 -3.66 -15.26
C THR A 161 -13.66 -4.56 -14.21
N GLN A 162 -13.65 -5.87 -14.45
CA GLN A 162 -14.08 -6.87 -13.47
C GLN A 162 -12.92 -7.24 -12.55
N VAL A 163 -13.15 -7.25 -11.24
CA VAL A 163 -12.12 -7.53 -10.23
C VAL A 163 -12.51 -8.74 -9.39
N SER A 164 -11.57 -9.67 -9.23
CA SER A 164 -11.71 -10.80 -8.31
C SER A 164 -10.54 -10.83 -7.34
N LEU A 165 -10.82 -10.70 -6.05
CA LEU A 165 -9.82 -10.69 -4.98
C LEU A 165 -9.89 -11.98 -4.18
N LEU A 166 -8.79 -12.72 -4.11
CA LEU A 166 -8.57 -13.79 -3.16
C LEU A 166 -7.74 -13.26 -1.98
N TYR A 167 -8.35 -13.18 -0.80
CA TYR A 167 -7.73 -12.61 0.39
C TYR A 167 -7.50 -13.66 1.47
N ALA A 168 -6.23 -13.89 1.82
CA ALA A 168 -5.82 -14.96 2.72
C ALA A 168 -5.27 -14.44 4.07
N ASN A 169 -5.87 -14.89 5.17
CA ASN A 169 -5.45 -14.50 6.53
C ASN A 169 -5.38 -15.72 7.45
N VAL A 170 -4.57 -15.64 8.51
CA VAL A 170 -4.35 -16.77 9.44
C VAL A 170 -5.63 -17.06 10.22
N SER A 171 -6.21 -16.03 10.84
CA SER A 171 -7.49 -16.10 11.54
C SER A 171 -8.52 -15.15 10.89
N PRO A 172 -9.83 -15.34 11.14
CA PRO A 172 -10.85 -14.38 10.74
C PRO A 172 -10.63 -12.97 11.30
N ASP A 173 -10.07 -12.88 12.51
CA ASP A 173 -9.79 -11.61 13.19
C ASP A 173 -8.58 -10.87 12.58
N ASP A 174 -7.79 -11.54 11.73
CA ASP A 174 -6.71 -10.94 10.96
C ASP A 174 -7.19 -10.35 9.62
N ILE A 175 -8.47 -10.51 9.24
CA ILE A 175 -9.00 -9.98 7.97
C ILE A 175 -9.15 -8.46 8.10
N LEU A 176 -8.11 -7.75 7.66
CA LEU A 176 -8.08 -6.29 7.69
C LEU A 176 -9.10 -5.73 6.69
N LEU A 177 -9.77 -4.64 7.08
CA LEU A 177 -10.74 -3.92 6.24
C LEU A 177 -11.92 -4.77 5.75
N LYS A 178 -12.24 -5.87 6.46
CA LYS A 178 -13.32 -6.79 6.09
C LYS A 178 -14.65 -6.08 5.80
N GLN A 179 -15.11 -5.24 6.72
CA GLN A 179 -16.39 -4.53 6.56
C GLN A 179 -16.38 -3.62 5.33
N LYS A 180 -15.29 -2.89 5.07
CA LYS A 180 -15.16 -2.06 3.85
C LYS A 180 -15.25 -2.91 2.60
N LEU A 181 -14.51 -4.03 2.54
CA LEU A 181 -14.52 -4.95 1.39
C LEU A 181 -15.90 -5.58 1.16
N ASP A 182 -16.60 -5.98 2.23
CA ASP A 182 -17.95 -6.55 2.15
C ASP A 182 -18.95 -5.53 1.57
N ILE A 183 -18.90 -4.28 2.05
CA ILE A 183 -19.74 -3.19 1.53
C ILE A 183 -19.44 -2.90 0.07
N LEU A 184 -18.15 -2.82 -0.30
CA LEU A 184 -17.74 -2.58 -1.69
C LEU A 184 -18.24 -3.69 -2.61
N ALA A 185 -18.05 -4.96 -2.23
CA ALA A 185 -18.48 -6.10 -3.02
C ALA A 185 -20.01 -6.21 -3.13
N ALA A 186 -20.74 -5.84 -2.08
CA ALA A 186 -22.21 -5.81 -2.11
C ALA A 186 -22.75 -4.68 -3.00
N SER A 187 -22.06 -3.54 -3.04
CA SER A 187 -22.51 -2.36 -3.79
C SER A 187 -22.08 -2.36 -5.26
N HIS A 188 -21.08 -3.17 -5.62
CA HIS A 188 -20.47 -3.16 -6.96
C HIS A 188 -20.42 -4.58 -7.54
N PRO A 189 -21.26 -4.91 -8.54
CA PRO A 189 -21.33 -6.26 -9.10
C PRO A 189 -20.04 -6.68 -9.83
N ASN A 190 -19.20 -5.71 -10.22
CA ASN A 190 -17.91 -5.94 -10.85
C ASN A 190 -16.78 -6.28 -9.85
N LEU A 191 -17.02 -6.25 -8.54
CA LEU A 191 -16.06 -6.69 -7.52
C LEU A 191 -16.53 -7.99 -6.85
N LYS A 192 -15.67 -9.02 -6.90
CA LYS A 192 -15.86 -10.27 -6.14
C LYS A 192 -14.72 -10.45 -5.14
N VAL A 193 -15.06 -10.70 -3.88
CA VAL A 193 -14.09 -10.93 -2.80
C VAL A 193 -14.27 -12.33 -2.23
N TYR A 194 -13.18 -13.08 -2.20
CA TYR A 194 -13.10 -14.44 -1.68
C TYR A 194 -12.11 -14.46 -0.52
N THR A 195 -12.58 -14.63 0.71
CA THR A 195 -11.72 -14.76 1.89
C THR A 195 -11.42 -16.22 2.17
N ILE A 196 -10.15 -16.58 2.34
CA ILE A 196 -9.73 -17.95 2.69
C ILE A 196 -8.81 -17.95 3.91
N ARG A 197 -8.83 -19.05 4.68
CA ARG A 197 -7.84 -19.26 5.73
C ARG A 197 -6.48 -19.60 5.11
N TRP A 198 -5.42 -19.00 5.63
CA TRP A 198 -4.05 -19.14 5.11
C TRP A 198 -3.56 -20.60 5.06
N ILE A 199 -4.00 -21.44 6.00
CA ILE A 199 -3.72 -22.89 5.98
C ILE A 199 -4.22 -23.57 4.70
N ILE A 200 -5.37 -23.13 4.19
CA ILE A 200 -5.94 -23.67 2.94
C ILE A 200 -5.09 -23.21 1.75
N LEU A 201 -4.63 -21.95 1.74
CA LEU A 201 -3.73 -21.45 0.72
C LEU A 201 -2.38 -22.19 0.70
N GLN A 202 -1.83 -22.56 1.85
CA GLN A 202 -0.60 -23.37 1.92
C GLN A 202 -0.76 -24.75 1.26
N ARG A 203 -1.92 -25.38 1.46
CA ARG A 203 -2.23 -26.69 0.86
C ARG A 203 -2.40 -26.58 -0.65
N ILE A 204 -3.20 -25.60 -1.10
CA ILE A 204 -3.38 -25.30 -2.53
C ILE A 204 -2.04 -24.91 -3.16
N GLY A 205 -1.26 -24.05 -2.52
CA GLY A 205 0.04 -23.60 -3.02
C GLY A 205 1.04 -24.74 -3.19
N LYS A 206 1.03 -25.75 -2.31
CA LYS A 206 1.85 -26.96 -2.48
C LYS A 206 1.39 -27.80 -3.68
N GLU A 207 0.09 -27.99 -3.85
CA GLU A 207 -0.49 -28.77 -4.95
C GLU A 207 -0.33 -28.07 -6.31
N VAL A 208 -0.55 -26.76 -6.35
CA VAL A 208 -0.33 -25.90 -7.50
C VAL A 208 1.16 -25.89 -7.84
N LYS A 209 2.06 -25.64 -6.88
CA LYS A 209 3.51 -25.67 -7.14
C LYS A 209 3.98 -27.04 -7.64
N ALA A 210 3.47 -28.14 -7.10
CA ALA A 210 3.77 -29.49 -7.56
C ALA A 210 3.27 -29.73 -9.00
N THR A 211 2.09 -29.23 -9.34
CA THR A 211 1.51 -29.32 -10.69
C THR A 211 2.26 -28.43 -11.69
N TYR A 212 2.58 -27.19 -11.32
CA TYR A 212 3.34 -26.25 -12.16
C TYR A 212 4.79 -26.70 -12.39
N GLN A 213 5.45 -27.28 -11.39
CA GLN A 213 6.80 -27.84 -11.54
C GLN A 213 6.84 -29.04 -12.51
N LYS A 214 5.73 -29.78 -12.63
CA LYS A 214 5.59 -30.86 -13.62
C LYS A 214 5.31 -30.34 -15.03
N ILE A 215 4.60 -29.23 -15.17
CA ILE A 215 4.17 -28.69 -16.47
C ILE A 215 5.23 -27.78 -17.10
N TRP A 216 6.06 -27.06 -16.33
CA TRP A 216 7.02 -26.09 -16.88
C TRP A 216 8.43 -26.14 -16.25
N PRO A 217 9.34 -26.99 -16.76
CA PRO A 217 10.62 -27.29 -16.11
C PRO A 217 11.73 -26.23 -16.27
N SER A 218 11.61 -25.26 -17.16
CA SER A 218 12.68 -24.29 -17.48
C SER A 218 12.78 -23.08 -16.51
N ARG A 219 14.00 -22.55 -16.30
CA ARG A 219 14.29 -21.47 -15.32
C ARG A 219 13.60 -20.13 -15.63
N ALA A 220 13.35 -19.82 -16.91
CA ALA A 220 12.79 -18.54 -17.34
C ALA A 220 11.34 -18.33 -16.89
N CYS A 221 10.49 -19.36 -16.92
CA CYS A 221 9.08 -19.25 -16.47
C CYS A 221 8.91 -19.15 -14.96
N ARG A 222 9.93 -19.48 -14.15
CA ARG A 222 9.86 -19.39 -12.68
C ARG A 222 9.87 -17.96 -12.15
N LEU A 223 10.29 -16.97 -12.95
CA LEU A 223 10.42 -15.57 -12.53
C LEU A 223 9.09 -14.80 -12.50
N GLN A 224 8.12 -15.16 -13.34
CA GLN A 224 6.84 -14.44 -13.43
C GLN A 224 5.90 -14.68 -12.24
N VAL A 225 6.08 -15.79 -11.51
CA VAL A 225 5.28 -16.15 -10.33
C VAL A 225 5.88 -15.60 -9.01
N ARG A 226 7.13 -15.14 -9.03
CA ARG A 226 7.80 -14.61 -7.83
C ARG A 226 7.13 -13.35 -7.28
N MET A 227 6.33 -12.66 -8.09
CA MET A 227 5.68 -11.39 -7.75
C MET A 227 4.46 -11.54 -6.83
N LEU A 228 3.96 -12.75 -6.57
CA LEU A 228 2.74 -12.98 -5.79
C LEU A 228 2.94 -13.47 -4.34
N LEU A 229 4.18 -13.77 -3.93
CA LEU A 229 4.46 -14.43 -2.64
C LEU A 229 5.27 -13.57 -1.65
N TYR A 230 5.65 -12.35 -2.02
CA TYR A 230 6.48 -11.46 -1.19
C TYR A 230 5.90 -10.05 -1.04
N LEU A 231 4.57 -9.97 -0.89
CA LEU A 231 3.86 -8.85 -0.26
C LEU A 231 3.01 -9.41 0.88
#